data_AF-A0A4U0YBI4-F1
#
_entry.id   AF-A0A4U0YBI4-F1
#
_cell.length_a   1.000
_cell.length_b   1.000
_cell.length_c   1.000
_cell.angle_alpha   90.00
_cell.angle_beta   90.00
_cell.angle_gamma   90.00
#
_symmetry.space_group_name_H-M   'P 1'
#
loop_
_entity.id
_entity.type
_entity.pdbx_description
1 polymer ?
#
loop_
_entity_poly.entity_id
_entity_poly.type
_entity_poly.pdbx_seq_one_letter_code
_entity_poly.pdbx_strand_id
1 'polypeptide(L)' 'GGRLNSQFIRIPLDLRDPHGLAVLACIINSTPGTVWVEIIPGSNDLALHVFDLHDAHWWVNMIKTRLEKPLIDIFEQEAP' A
#
# COMPACT_ATOMS: atom_id res chain seq x y z
N GLY A 1 6.50 -18.35 23.83
CA GLY A 1 6.03 -18.48 22.45
C GLY A 1 5.23 -17.25 22.10
N GLY A 2 5.82 -16.31 21.35
CA GLY A 2 5.11 -15.12 20.90
C GLY A 2 4.12 -15.48 19.80
N ARG A 3 2.85 -15.09 19.95
CA ARG A 3 1.85 -15.23 18.89
C ARG A 3 2.12 -14.13 17.85
N LEU A 4 2.51 -14.53 16.65
CA LEU A 4 2.58 -13.63 15.49
C LEU A 4 1.17 -13.14 15.16
N ASN A 5 0.98 -11.82 15.08
CA ASN A 5 -0.32 -11.23 14.76
C ASN A 5 -0.44 -11.01 13.24
N SER A 6 -0.52 -12.10 12.47
CA SER A 6 -0.63 -12.03 11.02
C SER A 6 -2.05 -11.61 10.62
N GLN A 7 -2.19 -10.47 9.94
CA GLN A 7 -3.49 -9.85 9.67
C GLN A 7 -3.53 -9.17 8.30
N PHE A 8 -4.72 -9.11 7.70
CA PHE A 8 -4.99 -8.31 6.51
C PHE A 8 -5.53 -6.95 6.90
N ILE A 9 -5.02 -5.89 6.25
CA ILE A 9 -5.54 -4.52 6.35
C ILE A 9 -5.91 -4.01 4.96
N ARG A 10 -6.98 -3.19 4.91
CA ARG A 10 -7.40 -2.49 3.68
C ARG A 10 -7.01 -1.03 3.79
N ILE A 11 -6.36 -0.51 2.76
CA ILE A 11 -5.89 0.87 2.69
C ILE A 11 -6.52 1.49 1.44
N PRO A 12 -7.48 2.42 1.58
CA PRO A 12 -8.07 3.09 0.42
C PRO A 12 -6.99 3.93 -0.26
N LEU A 13 -6.84 3.84 -1.58
CA LEU A 13 -5.88 4.65 -2.34
C LEU A 13 -6.57 5.83 -3.02
N ASP A 14 -5.89 6.97 -3.00
CA ASP A 14 -6.18 8.16 -3.79
C ASP A 14 -5.55 8.05 -5.18
N LEU A 15 -4.39 7.40 -5.30
CA LEU A 15 -3.72 7.11 -6.58
C LEU A 15 -4.59 6.23 -7.49
N ARG A 16 -4.82 6.69 -8.71
CA ARG A 16 -5.64 6.04 -9.76
C ARG A 16 -4.83 5.65 -10.98
N ASP A 17 -3.69 6.28 -11.24
CA ASP A 17 -2.86 5.94 -12.39
C ASP A 17 -2.35 4.48 -12.30
N PRO A 18 -2.60 3.64 -13.31
CA PRO A 18 -2.25 2.22 -13.28
C PRO A 18 -0.74 1.97 -13.23
N HIS A 19 0.09 2.86 -13.76
CA HIS A 19 1.55 2.74 -13.67
C HIS A 19 2.04 3.08 -12.26
N GLY A 20 1.49 4.14 -11.66
CA GLY A 20 1.76 4.48 -10.25
C GLY A 20 1.36 3.35 -9.30
N LEU A 21 0.18 2.77 -9.51
CA LEU A 21 -0.31 1.62 -8.76
C LEU A 21 0.60 0.38 -8.87
N ALA A 22 1.09 0.07 -10.08
CA ALA A 22 2.04 -1.02 -10.28
C ALA A 22 3.37 -0.76 -9.54
N VAL A 23 3.89 0.47 -9.57
CA VAL A 23 5.12 0.84 -8.84
C VAL A 23 4.90 0.74 -7.33
N LEU A 24 3.76 1.22 -6.82
CA LEU A 24 3.41 1.11 -5.40
C LEU A 24 3.45 -0.35 -4.93
N ALA A 25 2.82 -1.25 -5.69
CA ALA A 25 2.82 -2.68 -5.39
C ALA A 25 4.25 -3.28 -5.40
N CYS A 26 5.07 -2.90 -6.37
CA CYS A 26 6.47 -3.33 -6.45
C CYS A 26 7.31 -2.86 -5.24
N ILE A 27 7.15 -1.61 -4.81
CA ILE A 27 7.88 -1.06 -3.65
C ILE A 27 7.52 -1.85 -2.39
N ILE A 28 6.23 -2.08 -2.15
CA ILE A 28 5.74 -2.81 -0.98
C ILE A 28 6.29 -4.24 -0.96
N ASN A 29 6.21 -4.95 -2.09
CA ASN A 29 6.71 -6.33 -2.22
C ASN A 29 8.25 -6.44 -2.12
N SER A 30 8.98 -5.33 -2.28
CA SER A 30 10.46 -5.30 -2.15
C SER A 30 10.94 -5.14 -0.71
N THR A 31 10.03 -4.92 0.25
CA THR A 31 10.39 -4.76 1.67
C THR A 31 10.48 -6.14 2.34
N PRO A 32 11.64 -6.57 2.90
CA PRO A 32 11.79 -7.91 3.47
C PRO A 32 10.95 -8.07 4.75
N GLY A 33 10.09 -9.10 4.78
CA GLY A 33 9.20 -9.38 5.91
C GLY A 33 7.73 -9.45 5.49
N THR A 34 7.43 -10.37 4.56
CA THR A 34 6.08 -10.87 4.21
C THR A 34 4.97 -9.84 4.25
N VAL A 35 5.06 -8.93 3.30
CA VAL A 35 3.93 -8.10 2.91
C VAL A 35 3.46 -8.55 1.53
N TRP A 36 2.31 -9.24 1.48
CA TRP A 36 1.63 -9.47 0.20
C TRP A 36 0.68 -8.33 -0.05
N VAL A 37 0.61 -7.87 -1.30
CA VAL A 37 -0.23 -6.75 -1.67
C VAL A 37 -1.02 -7.03 -2.94
N GLU A 38 -2.30 -6.69 -2.92
CA GLU A 38 -3.20 -6.71 -4.08
C GLU A 38 -3.99 -5.41 -4.13
N ILE A 39 -4.18 -4.88 -5.34
CA ILE A 39 -5.06 -3.74 -5.57
C ILE A 39 -6.42 -4.31 -5.97
N ILE A 40 -7.44 -4.05 -5.16
CA ILE A 40 -8.78 -4.61 -5.35
C ILE A 40 -9.46 -3.90 -6.54
N PRO A 41 -9.78 -4.63 -7.62
CA PRO A 41 -10.45 -4.05 -8.78
C PRO A 41 -11.76 -3.35 -8.40
N GLY A 42 -11.99 -2.16 -8.95
CA GLY A 42 -13.23 -1.40 -8.76
C GLY A 42 -13.36 -0.63 -7.44
N SER A 43 -12.53 -0.89 -6.42
CA SER A 43 -12.53 -0.11 -5.16
C SER A 43 -11.29 0.78 -4.99
N ASN A 44 -10.20 0.51 -5.72
CA ASN A 44 -8.89 1.16 -5.50
C ASN A 44 -8.40 1.04 -4.05
N ASP A 45 -8.79 -0.06 -3.40
CA ASP A 45 -8.25 -0.42 -2.09
C ASP A 45 -7.02 -1.29 -2.28
N LEU A 46 -6.00 -1.02 -1.48
CA LEU A 46 -4.85 -1.89 -1.31
C LEU A 46 -5.14 -2.88 -0.19
N ALA A 47 -5.18 -4.17 -0.51
CA ALA A 47 -5.17 -5.25 0.47
C ALA A 47 -3.73 -5.55 0.84
N LEU A 48 -3.37 -5.37 2.12
CA LEU A 48 -2.03 -5.58 2.63
C LEU A 48 -2.06 -6.69 3.69
N HIS A 49 -1.32 -7.78 3.46
CA HIS A 49 -1.12 -8.80 4.49
C HIS A 49 0.14 -8.48 5.28
N VAL A 50 0.04 -8.26 6.59
CA VAL A 50 1.17 -7.95 7.48
C VAL A 50 1.43 -9.15 8.39
N PHE A 51 2.68 -9.61 8.42
CA PHE A 51 3.09 -10.81 9.17
C PHE A 51 3.03 -10.65 10.70
N ASP A 52 3.37 -9.46 11.21
CA ASP A 52 3.26 -9.13 12.63
C ASP A 52 2.67 -7.72 12.79
N LEU A 53 1.33 -7.65 12.78
CA LEU A 53 0.59 -6.40 12.85
C LEU A 53 0.50 -5.89 14.30
N HIS A 54 1.20 -4.80 14.58
CA HIS A 54 1.11 -4.09 15.87
C HIS A 54 0.12 -2.92 15.79
N ASP A 55 0.19 -2.13 14.72
CA ASP A 55 -0.68 -0.98 14.49
C ASP A 55 -1.05 -0.83 13.01
N ALA A 56 -2.33 -1.04 12.69
CA ALA A 56 -2.87 -0.87 11.34
C ALA A 56 -2.88 0.59 10.86
N HIS A 57 -3.11 1.55 11.76
CA HIS A 57 -3.14 2.97 11.41
C HIS A 57 -1.76 3.47 11.02
N TRP A 58 -0.73 2.97 11.69
CA TRP A 58 0.66 3.26 11.31
C TRP A 58 0.95 2.85 9.86
N TRP A 59 0.53 1.65 9.45
CA TRP A 59 0.70 1.17 8.07
C TRP A 59 -0.08 2.01 7.05
N VAL A 60 -1.34 2.34 7.35
CA VAL A 60 -2.17 3.23 6.52
C VAL A 60 -1.45 4.56 6.31
N ASN A 61 -1.00 5.20 7.39
CA ASN A 61 -0.35 6.50 7.33
C ASN A 61 1.00 6.44 6.59
N MET A 62 1.79 5.39 6.82
CA MET A 62 3.07 5.21 6.13
C MET A 62 2.87 5.04 4.62
N ILE A 63 1.93 4.19 4.20
CA ILE A 63 1.65 3.96 2.78
C ILE A 63 1.13 5.24 2.13
N LYS A 64 0.15 5.93 2.74
CA LYS A 64 -0.41 7.20 2.27
C LYS A 64 0.66 8.30 2.10
N THR A 65 1.49 8.48 3.13
CA THR A 65 2.38 9.66 3.20
C THR A 65 3.74 9.45 2.53
N ARG A 66 4.30 8.24 2.61
CA ARG A 66 5.66 7.95 2.14
C ARG A 66 5.71 7.27 0.79
N LEU A 67 4.70 6.47 0.45
CA LEU A 67 4.71 5.68 -0.78
C LEU A 67 3.76 6.26 -1.81
N GLU A 68 2.50 6.46 -1.46
CA GLU A 68 1.46 6.90 -2.37
C GLU A 68 1.64 8.35 -2.82
N LYS A 69 1.83 9.28 -1.88
CA LYS A 69 1.92 10.71 -2.21
C LYS A 69 2.99 11.05 -3.26
N PRO A 70 4.24 10.57 -3.16
CA PRO A 70 5.23 10.79 -4.22
C PRO A 70 4.83 10.21 -5.58
N LEU A 71 4.07 9.10 -5.60
CA LEU A 71 3.63 8.50 -6.85
C LEU A 71 2.50 9.31 -7.49
N ILE A 72 1.58 9.87 -6.72
CA ILE A 72 0.59 10.82 -7.23
C ILE A 72 1.31 12.01 -7.87
N ASP A 73 2.31 12.58 -7.18
CA ASP A 73 3.11 13.70 -7.68
C ASP A 73 3.89 13.36 -8.96
N ILE A 74 4.12 12.09 -9.30
CA ILE A 74 4.86 11.68 -10.51
C ILE A 74 3.92 11.28 -11.65
N PHE A 75 2.87 10.52 -11.33
CA PHE A 75 2.01 9.85 -12.32
C PHE A 75 0.71 10.61 -12.59
N GLU A 76 0.28 11.49 -11.70
CA GLU A 76 -1.00 12.23 -11.80
C GLU A 76 -0.80 13.75 -11.81
N GLN A 77 0.40 14.22 -12.19
CA GLN A 77 0.59 15.63 -12.47
C GLN A 77 -0.46 16.07 -13.48
N GLU A 78 -1.20 17.14 -13.16
CA GLU A 78 -2.23 17.72 -14.03
C GLU A 78 -1.68 17.81 -15.45
N ALA A 79 -2.26 17.01 -16.36
CA ALA A 79 -2.08 17.24 -17.77
C ALA A 79 -2.53 18.68 -18.06
N PRO A 80 -1.69 19.52 -18.71
CA PRO A 80 -2.09 20.87 -19.08
C PRO A 80 -3.31 20.90 -19.99
#